data_AF-A0A8C8SQC1-F1
#
_entry.id   AF-A0A8C8SQC1-F1
#
_cell.length_a   1.000
_cell.length_b   1.000
_cell.length_c   1.000
_cell.angle_alpha   90.00
_cell.angle_beta   90.00
_cell.angle_gamma   90.00
#
_symmetry.space_group_name_H-M   'P 1'
#
loop_
_entity.id
_entity.type
_entity.pdbx_description
1 polymer ?
#
loop_
_entity_poly.entity_id
_entity_poly.type
_entity_poly.pdbx_seq_one_letter_code
_entity_poly.pdbx_strand_id
1 'polypeptide(L)'
;MNSKGSSESNMPAEPPAYRFLPAVPKNRKEVILISMVVVLLAIIITGAVLIGVHMTQKHVEQIIQATSSGSNGEAIEQMALVNSQENVIAFHMEGNTTSATIVYDYKNGLIGLRVQDRRKCLVMKMDKVTVPSLAEMIQRIENFATQQGSGDNSLSYSFREGLPADRKALGMTLNILCSDGPISWAENTQKQQRRTVISVNIWGIKVSVSF
;
A
#
# COMPACT_ATOMS: atom_id res chain seq x y z
N MET A 1 97.51 -42.62 -0.46
CA MET A 1 97.02 -41.66 0.54
C MET A 1 95.72 -41.06 0.04
N ASN A 2 94.67 -41.16 0.87
CA ASN A 2 93.45 -40.32 1.03
C ASN A 2 92.64 -39.90 -0.22
N SER A 3 91.34 -40.20 -0.37
CA SER A 3 90.13 -40.07 0.47
C SER A 3 89.28 -38.84 0.09
N LYS A 4 87.97 -39.10 0.02
CA LYS A 4 86.78 -38.22 0.05
C LYS A 4 86.32 -37.52 -1.23
N GLY A 5 85.12 -37.93 -1.65
CA GLY A 5 84.27 -37.20 -2.60
C GLY A 5 83.33 -36.20 -1.94
N SER A 6 82.43 -35.63 -2.73
CA SER A 6 81.22 -34.95 -2.29
C SER A 6 80.12 -35.10 -3.34
N SER A 7 78.94 -35.52 -2.89
CA SER A 7 77.69 -35.54 -3.65
C SER A 7 77.24 -34.14 -4.00
N GLU A 8 76.67 -33.95 -5.20
CA GLU A 8 75.80 -32.82 -5.49
C GLU A 8 74.41 -33.35 -5.89
N SER A 9 73.41 -32.88 -5.15
CA SER A 9 72.00 -33.21 -5.24
C SER A 9 71.34 -32.57 -6.45
N ASN A 10 70.70 -33.36 -7.31
CA ASN A 10 69.85 -32.84 -8.38
C ASN A 10 68.48 -32.46 -7.80
N MET A 11 68.20 -31.16 -7.68
CA MET A 11 66.85 -30.65 -7.42
C MET A 11 66.13 -30.45 -8.76
N PRO A 12 64.96 -31.07 -9.01
CA PRO A 12 64.19 -30.82 -10.22
C PRO A 12 63.56 -29.42 -10.19
N ALA A 13 63.57 -28.76 -11.35
CA ALA A 13 63.04 -27.42 -11.56
C ALA A 13 61.53 -27.32 -11.28
N GLU A 14 61.12 -26.15 -10.77
CA GLU A 14 59.72 -25.81 -10.43
C GLU A 14 58.79 -25.83 -11.68
N PRO A 15 57.56 -26.36 -11.57
CA PRO A 15 56.65 -26.43 -12.72
C PRO A 15 56.05 -25.05 -13.07
N PRO A 16 55.75 -24.79 -14.35
CA PRO A 16 55.30 -23.47 -14.79
C PRO A 16 53.89 -23.15 -14.29
N ALA A 17 53.70 -21.93 -13.78
CA ALA A 17 52.41 -21.39 -13.40
C ALA A 17 51.49 -21.22 -14.62
N TYR A 18 50.35 -21.90 -14.64
CA TYR A 18 49.32 -21.76 -15.66
C TYR A 18 48.52 -20.46 -15.40
N ARG A 19 48.62 -19.49 -16.32
CA ARG A 19 47.65 -18.39 -16.40
C ARG A 19 46.56 -18.77 -17.40
N PHE A 20 45.32 -18.90 -16.92
CA PHE A 20 44.14 -18.96 -17.79
C PHE A 20 43.87 -17.58 -18.38
N LEU A 21 44.58 -17.24 -19.46
CA LEU A 21 44.19 -16.14 -20.33
C LEU A 21 43.16 -16.70 -21.33
N PRO A 22 41.92 -16.18 -21.38
CA PRO A 22 40.98 -16.59 -22.41
C PRO A 22 41.57 -16.22 -23.77
N ALA A 23 41.61 -17.20 -24.69
CA ALA A 23 42.16 -17.02 -26.02
C ALA A 23 41.36 -15.94 -26.77
N VAL A 24 42.02 -14.82 -27.10
CA VAL A 24 41.44 -13.77 -27.94
C VAL A 24 41.31 -14.31 -29.37
N PRO A 25 40.09 -14.41 -29.94
CA PRO A 25 39.91 -14.93 -31.28
C PRO A 25 40.60 -14.00 -32.29
N LYS A 26 41.54 -14.56 -33.04
CA LYS A 26 42.42 -13.83 -33.98
C LYS A 26 41.74 -13.55 -35.33
N ASN A 27 40.55 -14.09 -35.55
CA ASN A 27 39.81 -13.98 -36.80
C ASN A 27 38.79 -12.83 -36.74
N ARG A 28 38.95 -11.83 -37.63
CA ARG A 28 38.07 -10.65 -37.72
C ARG A 28 36.58 -11.04 -37.82
N LYS A 29 36.26 -12.17 -38.47
CA LYS A 29 34.88 -12.65 -38.62
C LYS A 29 34.28 -13.14 -37.30
N GLU A 30 35.07 -13.80 -36.45
CA GLU A 30 34.62 -14.29 -35.14
C GLU A 30 34.42 -13.14 -34.16
N VAL A 31 35.30 -12.13 -34.19
CA VAL A 31 35.15 -10.91 -33.38
C VAL A 31 33.88 -10.15 -33.76
N ILE A 32 33.59 -10.04 -35.07
CA ILE A 32 32.34 -9.41 -35.56
C ILE A 32 31.12 -10.19 -35.08
N LEU A 33 31.17 -11.53 -35.14
CA LEU A 33 30.04 -12.38 -34.75
C LEU A 33 29.78 -12.31 -33.24
N ILE A 34 30.83 -12.36 -32.42
CA ILE A 34 30.73 -12.19 -30.96
C ILE A 34 30.17 -10.79 -30.63
N SER A 35 30.68 -9.74 -31.30
CA SER A 35 30.17 -8.38 -31.11
C SER A 35 28.68 -8.26 -31.46
N MET A 36 28.24 -8.87 -32.57
CA MET A 36 26.85 -8.87 -32.99
C MET A 36 25.93 -9.59 -31.99
N VAL A 37 26.37 -10.75 -31.50
CA VAL A 37 25.63 -11.50 -30.46
C VAL A 37 25.51 -10.69 -29.17
N VAL A 38 26.59 -10.03 -28.73
CA VAL A 38 26.57 -9.17 -27.54
C VAL A 38 25.58 -8.01 -27.71
N VAL A 39 25.57 -7.36 -28.88
CA VAL A 39 24.63 -6.27 -29.18
C VAL A 39 23.19 -6.76 -29.17
N LEU A 40 22.90 -7.92 -29.78
CA LEU A 40 21.56 -8.52 -29.74
C LEU A 40 21.10 -8.84 -28.32
N LEU A 41 21.98 -9.43 -27.50
CA LEU A 41 21.68 -9.74 -26.10
C LEU A 41 21.40 -8.46 -25.31
N ALA A 42 22.18 -7.40 -25.52
CA ALA A 42 21.93 -6.11 -24.88
C ALA A 42 20.55 -5.56 -25.24
N ILE A 43 20.15 -5.60 -26.52
CA ILE A 43 18.81 -5.15 -26.97
C ILE A 43 17.69 -5.96 -26.29
N ILE A 44 17.84 -7.29 -26.22
CA ILE A 44 16.85 -8.17 -25.57
C ILE A 44 16.73 -7.83 -24.08
N ILE A 45 17.85 -7.65 -23.38
CA ILE A 45 17.87 -7.29 -21.96
C ILE A 45 17.20 -5.93 -21.75
N THR A 46 17.56 -4.92 -22.55
CA THR A 46 16.95 -3.59 -22.48
C THR A 46 15.44 -3.67 -22.73
N GLY A 47 15.00 -4.42 -23.75
CA GLY A 47 13.58 -4.63 -24.03
C GLY A 47 12.84 -5.30 -22.87
N ALA A 48 13.39 -6.37 -22.30
CA ALA A 48 12.81 -7.06 -21.15
C ALA A 48 12.72 -6.15 -19.91
N VAL A 49 13.76 -5.33 -19.65
CA VAL A 49 13.75 -4.35 -18.55
C VAL A 49 12.68 -3.29 -18.78
N LEU A 50 12.56 -2.72 -19.98
CA LEU A 50 11.51 -1.74 -20.29
C LEU A 50 10.10 -2.32 -20.10
N ILE A 51 9.87 -3.56 -20.54
CA ILE A 51 8.58 -4.25 -20.35
C ILE A 51 8.32 -4.51 -18.87
N GLY A 52 9.34 -4.96 -18.13
CA GLY A 52 9.28 -5.17 -16.68
C GLY A 52 8.87 -3.89 -15.95
N VAL A 53 9.57 -2.78 -16.20
CA VAL A 53 9.29 -1.48 -15.57
C VAL A 53 7.87 -0.99 -15.85
N HIS A 54 7.37 -1.13 -17.09
CA HIS A 54 5.99 -0.75 -17.42
C HIS A 54 4.94 -1.68 -16.79
N MET A 55 5.26 -2.95 -16.55
CA MET A 55 4.33 -3.91 -15.95
C MET A 55 4.24 -3.79 -14.42
N THR A 56 5.29 -3.29 -13.75
CA THR A 56 5.31 -3.12 -12.29
C THR A 56 4.44 -1.95 -11.80
N GLN A 57 3.94 -1.08 -12.69
CA GLN A 57 3.10 0.06 -12.33
C GLN A 57 1.60 -0.30 -12.16
N LYS A 58 1.25 -1.58 -11.98
CA LYS A 58 -0.17 -2.00 -11.96
C LYS A 58 -0.84 -1.94 -10.59
N HIS A 59 -0.10 -1.68 -9.51
CA HIS A 59 -0.66 -1.50 -8.16
C HIS A 59 -0.12 -0.20 -7.55
N VAL A 60 -0.74 0.94 -7.90
CA VAL A 60 -0.49 2.19 -7.19
C VAL A 60 -1.42 2.21 -5.99
N GLU A 61 -0.93 1.61 -4.90
CA GLU A 61 -1.48 1.83 -3.57
C GLU A 61 -0.75 3.03 -2.97
N GLN A 62 -1.48 4.11 -2.74
CA GLN A 62 -0.93 5.32 -2.12
C GLN A 62 -1.30 5.32 -0.64
N ILE A 63 -0.29 5.42 0.22
CA ILE A 63 -0.45 5.51 1.68
C ILE A 63 -0.12 6.95 2.09
N ILE A 64 -1.07 7.61 2.75
CA ILE A 64 -0.89 8.97 3.28
C ILE A 64 -1.09 8.91 4.79
N GLN A 65 -0.14 9.47 5.55
CA GLN A 65 -0.16 9.46 7.00
C GLN A 65 -0.24 10.89 7.54
N ALA A 66 -1.01 11.09 8.60
CA ALA A 66 -1.08 12.32 9.36
C ALA A 66 -1.26 12.02 10.84
N THR A 67 -0.78 12.93 11.68
CA THR A 67 -0.98 12.88 13.13
C THR A 67 -1.73 14.14 13.54
N SER A 68 -2.79 13.97 14.34
CA SER A 68 -3.59 15.09 14.84
C SER A 68 -3.76 15.00 16.36
N SER A 69 -4.11 16.11 16.99
CA SER A 69 -4.45 16.13 18.42
C SER A 69 -5.94 15.88 18.61
N GLY A 70 -6.27 14.86 19.40
CA GLY A 70 -7.63 14.58 19.86
C GLY A 70 -8.16 15.65 20.82
N SER A 71 -9.46 15.58 21.14
CA SER A 71 -10.14 16.56 22.00
C SER A 71 -9.53 16.71 23.40
N ASN A 72 -8.77 15.71 23.84
CA ASN A 72 -8.15 15.66 25.17
C ASN A 72 -6.63 15.91 25.12
N GLY A 73 -6.09 16.34 23.97
CA GLY A 73 -4.66 16.53 23.74
C GLY A 73 -3.88 15.24 23.41
N GLU A 74 -4.56 14.10 23.27
CA GLU A 74 -3.96 12.83 22.87
C GLU A 74 -3.51 12.87 21.39
N ALA A 75 -2.39 12.25 21.06
CA ALA A 75 -1.99 12.05 19.67
C ALA A 75 -2.88 10.97 19.03
N ILE A 76 -3.49 11.29 17.90
CA ILE A 76 -4.28 10.36 17.09
C ILE A 76 -3.53 10.17 15.78
N GLU A 77 -3.09 8.94 15.53
CA GLU A 77 -2.50 8.55 14.25
C GLU A 77 -3.62 8.28 13.26
N GLN A 78 -3.49 8.84 12.07
CA GLN A 78 -4.48 8.71 11.02
C GLN A 78 -3.79 8.34 9.71
N MET A 79 -4.23 7.25 9.10
CA MET A 79 -3.70 6.74 7.84
C MET A 79 -4.81 6.67 6.80
N ALA A 80 -4.51 7.06 5.57
CA ALA A 80 -5.37 6.89 4.41
C ALA A 80 -4.66 5.98 3.40
N LEU A 81 -5.30 4.88 3.03
CA LEU A 81 -4.89 3.98 1.96
C LEU A 81 -5.80 4.22 0.76
N VAL A 82 -5.23 4.60 -0.37
CA VAL A 82 -5.93 4.87 -1.62
C VAL A 82 -5.56 3.78 -2.62
N ASN A 83 -6.58 3.07 -3.12
CA ASN A 83 -6.43 2.14 -4.23
C ASN A 83 -7.28 2.65 -5.41
N SER A 84 -6.63 3.39 -6.32
CA SER A 84 -7.28 3.99 -7.48
C SER A 84 -7.78 2.97 -8.49
N GLN A 85 -7.20 1.77 -8.53
CA GLN A 85 -7.61 0.70 -9.46
C GLN A 85 -8.92 0.03 -9.00
N GLU A 86 -9.04 -0.25 -7.71
CA GLU A 86 -10.27 -0.80 -7.12
C GLU A 86 -11.31 0.27 -6.80
N ASN A 87 -10.97 1.56 -6.99
CA ASN A 87 -11.81 2.70 -6.69
C ASN A 87 -12.26 2.69 -5.21
N VAL A 88 -11.27 2.56 -4.31
CA VAL A 88 -11.44 2.40 -2.87
C VAL A 88 -10.53 3.38 -2.13
N ILE A 89 -11.05 3.97 -1.04
CA ILE A 89 -10.23 4.62 -0.01
C ILE A 89 -10.56 4.00 1.34
N ALA A 90 -9.52 3.63 2.09
CA ALA A 90 -9.64 3.22 3.48
C ALA A 90 -8.95 4.23 4.37
N PHE A 91 -9.64 4.69 5.40
CA PHE A 91 -9.09 5.50 6.48
C PHE A 91 -8.98 4.65 7.73
N HIS A 92 -7.83 4.69 8.36
CA HIS A 92 -7.59 4.09 9.66
C HIS A 92 -7.23 5.19 10.65
N MET A 93 -7.81 5.09 11.83
CA MET A 93 -7.52 5.94 12.98
C MET A 93 -7.14 5.04 14.14
N GLU A 94 -6.01 5.36 14.76
CA GLU A 94 -5.54 4.71 15.96
C GLU A 94 -5.38 5.77 17.06
N GLY A 95 -6.14 5.62 18.13
CA GLY A 95 -6.00 6.41 19.36
C GLY A 95 -5.73 5.49 20.56
N ASN A 96 -5.39 6.08 21.70
CA ASN A 96 -4.98 5.33 22.90
C ASN A 96 -6.01 4.29 23.38
N THR A 97 -7.31 4.58 23.22
CA THR A 97 -8.40 3.77 23.79
C THR A 97 -9.21 3.03 22.75
N THR A 98 -9.26 3.49 21.50
CA THR A 98 -10.09 2.92 20.44
C THR A 98 -9.46 3.18 19.08
N SER A 99 -9.52 2.18 18.20
CA SER A 99 -9.23 2.32 16.78
C SER A 99 -10.49 2.20 15.93
N ALA A 100 -10.49 2.85 14.77
CA ALA A 100 -11.59 2.81 13.82
C ALA A 100 -11.08 2.82 12.39
N THR A 101 -11.76 2.07 11.52
CA THR A 101 -11.50 2.02 10.08
C THR A 101 -12.76 2.36 9.32
N ILE A 102 -12.66 3.30 8.39
CA ILE A 102 -13.74 3.69 7.46
C ILE A 102 -13.29 3.36 6.05
N VAL A 103 -14.08 2.63 5.30
CA VAL A 103 -13.79 2.28 3.90
C VAL A 103 -14.86 2.87 2.99
N TYR A 104 -14.43 3.67 2.02
CA TYR A 104 -15.24 4.14 0.90
C TYR A 104 -15.00 3.20 -0.29
N ASP A 105 -16.01 2.38 -0.60
CA ASP A 105 -16.02 1.49 -1.76
C ASP A 105 -16.85 2.15 -2.87
N TYR A 106 -16.21 2.99 -3.68
CA TYR A 106 -16.88 3.72 -4.76
C TYR A 106 -17.34 2.79 -5.87
N LYS A 107 -16.65 1.65 -6.05
CA LYS A 107 -17.00 0.60 -7.02
C LYS A 107 -18.37 0.01 -6.72
N ASN A 108 -18.67 -0.29 -5.45
CA ASN A 108 -19.97 -0.81 -5.02
C ASN A 108 -20.93 0.28 -4.52
N GLY A 109 -20.47 1.53 -4.40
CA GLY A 109 -21.29 2.65 -3.90
C GLY A 109 -21.66 2.48 -2.42
N LEU A 110 -20.75 1.95 -1.61
CA LEU A 110 -20.96 1.65 -0.20
C LEU A 110 -19.87 2.29 0.67
N ILE A 111 -20.21 2.58 1.92
CA ILE A 111 -19.26 2.99 2.94
C ILE A 111 -19.36 1.99 4.10
N GLY A 112 -18.22 1.48 4.56
CA GLY A 112 -18.11 0.60 5.71
C GLY A 112 -17.42 1.30 6.88
N LEU A 113 -17.86 1.00 8.10
CA LEU A 113 -17.25 1.47 9.34
C LEU A 113 -17.07 0.29 10.29
N ARG A 114 -15.84 0.12 10.76
CA ARG A 114 -15.46 -0.84 11.80
C ARG A 114 -14.81 -0.09 12.95
N VAL A 115 -15.31 -0.30 14.17
CA VAL A 115 -14.69 0.19 15.40
C VAL A 115 -14.27 -1.01 16.21
N GLN A 116 -13.01 -1.08 16.63
CA GLN A 116 -12.43 -2.31 17.17
C GLN A 116 -13.08 -2.76 18.49
N ASP A 117 -13.45 -1.82 19.35
CA ASP A 117 -14.14 -2.11 20.62
C ASP A 117 -15.63 -2.48 20.45
N ARG A 118 -16.14 -2.48 19.23
CA ARG A 118 -17.53 -2.84 18.94
C ARG A 118 -17.60 -4.21 18.28
N ARG A 119 -18.65 -4.97 18.60
CA ARG A 119 -18.87 -6.32 18.04
C ARG A 119 -19.55 -6.33 16.66
N LYS A 120 -19.83 -5.17 16.05
CA LYS A 120 -20.56 -5.08 14.78
C LYS A 120 -19.81 -4.21 13.77
N CYS A 121 -19.97 -4.55 12.50
CA CYS A 121 -19.53 -3.72 11.38
C CYS A 121 -20.76 -3.01 10.79
N LEU A 122 -20.64 -1.73 10.47
CA LEU A 122 -21.72 -0.94 9.91
C LEU A 122 -21.44 -0.68 8.44
N VAL A 123 -22.45 -0.87 7.58
CA VAL A 123 -22.36 -0.56 6.16
C VAL A 123 -23.53 0.32 5.75
N MET A 124 -23.28 1.30 4.90
CA MET A 124 -24.29 2.22 4.38
C MET A 124 -24.13 2.40 2.87
N LYS A 125 -25.21 2.85 2.23
CA LYS A 125 -25.16 3.29 0.84
C LYS A 125 -24.52 4.67 0.75
N MET A 126 -23.65 4.83 -0.22
CA MET A 126 -23.02 6.11 -0.54
C MET A 126 -24.05 7.04 -1.18
N ASP A 127 -24.21 8.23 -0.63
CA ASP A 127 -25.03 9.28 -1.24
C ASP A 127 -24.15 10.11 -2.17
N LYS A 128 -24.36 9.95 -3.48
CA LYS A 128 -23.55 10.59 -4.52
C LYS A 128 -23.64 12.13 -4.52
N VAL A 129 -24.61 12.71 -3.81
CA VAL A 129 -24.74 14.17 -3.68
C VAL A 129 -23.87 14.71 -2.54
N THR A 130 -23.75 13.96 -1.45
CA THR A 130 -23.04 14.40 -0.23
C THR A 130 -21.64 13.83 -0.10
N VAL A 131 -21.36 12.70 -0.75
CA VAL A 131 -20.04 12.05 -0.75
C VAL A 131 -19.24 12.55 -1.95
N PRO A 132 -18.09 13.22 -1.74
CA PRO A 132 -17.24 13.67 -2.83
C PRO A 132 -16.71 12.49 -3.64
N SER A 133 -16.30 12.76 -4.88
CA SER A 133 -15.64 11.78 -5.73
C SER A 133 -14.30 11.31 -5.14
N LEU A 134 -13.80 10.17 -5.65
CA LEU A 134 -12.48 9.64 -5.27
C LEU A 134 -11.38 10.71 -5.42
N ALA A 135 -11.37 11.42 -6.55
CA ALA A 135 -10.35 12.44 -6.83
C ALA A 135 -10.41 13.62 -5.85
N GLU A 136 -11.63 14.10 -5.54
CA GLU A 136 -11.82 15.18 -4.56
C GLU A 136 -11.41 14.74 -3.15
N MET A 137 -11.65 13.47 -2.80
CA MET A 137 -11.23 12.90 -1.52
C MET A 137 -9.70 12.80 -1.44
N ILE A 138 -9.02 12.31 -2.47
CA ILE A 138 -7.55 12.27 -2.52
C ILE A 138 -6.99 13.69 -2.33
N GLN A 139 -7.50 14.66 -3.06
CA GLN A 139 -7.05 16.05 -2.96
C GLN A 139 -7.26 16.62 -1.54
N ARG A 140 -8.40 16.34 -0.90
CA ARG A 140 -8.68 16.77 0.48
C ARG A 140 -7.71 16.17 1.48
N ILE A 141 -7.38 14.89 1.31
CA ILE A 141 -6.40 14.19 2.14
C ILE A 141 -5.04 14.86 1.93
N GLU A 142 -4.52 14.93 0.72
CA GLU A 142 -3.22 15.57 0.45
C GLU A 142 -3.11 17.00 1.02
N ASN A 143 -4.18 17.79 0.93
CA ASN A 143 -4.23 19.11 1.53
C ASN A 143 -4.18 19.08 3.07
N PHE A 144 -4.86 18.15 3.73
CA PHE A 144 -4.80 18.01 5.19
C PHE A 144 -3.46 17.46 5.67
N ALA A 145 -2.77 16.66 4.86
CA ALA A 145 -1.44 16.12 5.19
C ALA A 145 -0.39 17.25 5.22
N THR A 146 -0.57 18.24 4.33
CA THR A 146 0.35 19.35 4.11
C THR A 146 0.00 20.59 4.93
N GLN A 147 -1.28 20.82 5.21
CA GLN A 147 -1.76 21.91 6.05
C GLN A 147 -2.14 21.36 7.43
N GLN A 148 -1.36 21.74 8.43
CA GLN A 148 -1.56 21.34 9.82
C GLN A 148 -2.80 22.06 10.39
N GLY A 149 -3.98 21.56 10.03
CA GLY A 149 -5.26 21.95 10.60
C GLY A 149 -6.08 22.93 9.76
N SER A 150 -7.39 22.66 9.76
CA SER A 150 -8.47 23.58 9.38
C SER A 150 -8.79 23.71 7.88
N GLY A 151 -9.26 22.61 7.28
CA GLY A 151 -10.24 22.72 6.21
C GLY A 151 -11.65 22.73 6.80
N ASP A 152 -12.39 23.84 6.66
CA ASP A 152 -13.78 24.07 7.11
C ASP A 152 -14.84 23.22 6.34
N ASN A 153 -14.40 22.09 5.79
CA ASN A 153 -15.16 21.21 4.91
C ASN A 153 -15.33 19.82 5.57
N SER A 154 -15.69 19.81 6.86
CA SER A 154 -15.84 18.58 7.61
C SER A 154 -17.03 17.77 7.08
N LEU A 155 -16.77 16.61 6.47
CA LEU A 155 -17.85 15.70 6.11
C LEU A 155 -18.42 15.12 7.40
N SER A 156 -19.63 15.53 7.76
CA SER A 156 -20.32 15.00 8.92
C SER A 156 -21.34 13.97 8.51
N TYR A 157 -21.23 12.75 9.03
CA TYR A 157 -22.23 11.73 8.78
C TYR A 157 -22.92 11.31 10.06
N SER A 158 -24.26 11.23 10.05
CA SER A 158 -25.06 10.78 11.19
C SER A 158 -25.89 9.56 10.82
N PHE A 159 -25.69 8.45 11.53
CA PHE A 159 -26.34 7.19 11.17
C PHE A 159 -27.15 6.56 12.30
N ARG A 160 -28.15 5.78 11.91
CA ARG A 160 -28.85 4.81 12.76
C ARG A 160 -28.57 3.39 12.31
N GLU A 161 -28.31 2.50 13.26
CA GLU A 161 -28.26 1.06 12.99
C GLU A 161 -29.62 0.57 12.50
N GLY A 162 -29.61 -0.13 11.37
CA GLY A 162 -30.76 -0.74 10.72
C GLY A 162 -30.70 -2.27 10.75
N LEU A 163 -31.28 -2.88 9.73
CA LEU A 163 -31.39 -4.34 9.62
C LEU A 163 -30.02 -5.01 9.36
N PRO A 164 -29.85 -6.31 9.70
CA PRO A 164 -28.67 -7.07 9.32
C PRO A 164 -28.41 -7.00 7.80
N ALA A 165 -27.15 -6.83 7.42
CA ALA A 165 -26.71 -6.83 6.03
C ALA A 165 -26.20 -8.21 5.61
N ASP A 166 -26.56 -8.65 4.41
CA ASP A 166 -26.01 -9.87 3.82
C ASP A 166 -24.63 -9.58 3.19
N ARG A 167 -23.65 -10.44 3.47
CA ARG A 167 -22.31 -10.41 2.88
C ARG A 167 -22.31 -10.44 1.35
N LYS A 168 -23.32 -11.08 0.74
CA LYS A 168 -23.49 -11.13 -0.72
C LYS A 168 -23.80 -9.77 -1.33
N ALA A 169 -24.36 -8.85 -0.55
CA ALA A 169 -24.65 -7.49 -0.99
C ALA A 169 -23.42 -6.55 -0.87
N LEU A 170 -22.29 -7.08 -0.36
CA LEU A 170 -21.07 -6.31 -0.10
C LEU A 170 -19.98 -6.66 -1.11
N GLY A 171 -19.16 -5.66 -1.45
CA GLY A 171 -17.91 -5.87 -2.17
C GLY A 171 -16.91 -6.70 -1.37
N MET A 172 -15.88 -7.21 -2.04
CA MET A 172 -14.78 -7.94 -1.40
C MET A 172 -14.13 -7.10 -0.28
N THR A 173 -13.88 -5.82 -0.55
CA THR A 173 -13.26 -4.88 0.40
C THR A 173 -14.04 -4.78 1.70
N LEU A 174 -15.36 -4.62 1.64
CA LEU A 174 -16.21 -4.53 2.83
C LEU A 174 -16.40 -5.88 3.53
N ASN A 175 -16.38 -6.98 2.79
CA ASN A 175 -16.36 -8.31 3.39
C ASN A 175 -15.09 -8.56 4.22
N ILE A 176 -13.94 -8.06 3.75
CA ILE A 176 -12.66 -8.10 4.48
C ILE A 176 -12.74 -7.20 5.71
N LEU A 177 -13.17 -5.94 5.55
CA LEU A 177 -13.32 -5.00 6.67
C LEU A 177 -14.19 -5.57 7.81
N CYS A 178 -15.25 -6.29 7.46
CA CYS A 178 -16.25 -6.82 8.39
C CYS A 178 -16.09 -8.34 8.63
N SER A 179 -14.90 -8.90 8.50
CA SER A 179 -14.70 -10.36 8.58
C SER A 179 -14.93 -10.94 9.99
N ASP A 180 -14.77 -10.13 11.02
CA ASP A 180 -14.69 -10.53 12.43
C ASP A 180 -16.00 -10.35 13.21
N GLY A 181 -17.10 -9.96 12.54
CA GLY A 181 -18.37 -9.75 13.22
C GLY A 181 -19.61 -9.72 12.31
N PRO A 182 -20.80 -9.66 12.91
CA PRO A 182 -22.05 -9.39 12.20
C PRO A 182 -22.04 -7.99 11.56
N ILE A 183 -22.78 -7.89 10.46
CA ILE A 183 -22.88 -6.68 9.64
C ILE A 183 -24.29 -6.14 9.72
N SER A 184 -24.44 -4.85 9.99
CA SER A 184 -25.74 -4.16 9.98
C SER A 184 -25.71 -3.03 8.96
N TRP A 185 -26.84 -2.82 8.28
CA TRP A 185 -27.07 -1.61 7.53
C TRP A 185 -27.12 -0.41 8.46
N ALA A 186 -26.69 0.74 7.97
CA ALA A 186 -26.78 2.01 8.64
C ALA A 186 -27.51 3.00 7.73
N GLU A 187 -28.59 3.61 8.23
CA GLU A 187 -29.38 4.60 7.49
C GLU A 187 -28.98 6.02 7.93
N ASN A 188 -28.85 6.93 6.97
CA ASN A 188 -28.54 8.33 7.24
C ASN A 188 -29.75 8.99 7.92
N THR A 189 -29.55 9.50 9.14
CA THR A 189 -30.53 10.37 9.79
C THR A 189 -30.05 11.80 9.71
N GLN A 190 -30.62 12.59 8.80
CA GLN A 190 -30.40 14.04 8.78
C GLN A 190 -30.96 14.76 10.01
N LYS A 191 -31.80 14.09 10.83
CA LYS A 191 -32.31 14.66 12.07
C LYS A 191 -31.49 14.19 13.27
N GLN A 192 -30.68 15.12 13.75
CA GLN A 192 -29.93 15.04 15.00
C GLN A 192 -30.88 14.75 16.16
N GLN A 193 -30.98 13.49 16.56
CA GLN A 193 -31.80 13.08 17.69
C GLN A 193 -30.87 12.68 18.84
N ARG A 194 -31.02 13.37 19.97
CA ARG A 194 -30.29 13.16 21.24
C ARG A 194 -30.34 11.68 21.66
N ARG A 195 -29.33 10.91 21.26
CA ARG A 195 -28.95 9.60 21.80
C ARG A 195 -27.43 9.50 21.77
N THR A 196 -26.86 8.53 22.49
CA THR A 196 -25.42 8.32 22.59
C THR A 196 -24.77 8.32 21.21
N VAL A 197 -23.98 9.36 20.91
CA VAL A 197 -23.31 9.54 19.61
C VAL A 197 -21.84 9.18 19.78
N ILE A 198 -21.34 8.21 19.01
CA ILE A 198 -19.89 8.06 18.82
C ILE A 198 -19.51 9.00 17.69
N SER A 199 -18.68 10.01 17.96
CA SER A 199 -18.12 10.87 16.91
C SER A 199 -16.67 10.52 16.69
N VAL A 200 -16.34 10.00 15.51
CA VAL A 200 -14.97 9.74 15.06
C VAL A 200 -14.59 10.87 14.11
N ASN A 201 -13.47 11.57 14.36
CA ASN A 201 -12.95 12.57 13.43
C ASN A 201 -11.66 12.03 12.81
N ILE A 202 -11.69 11.77 11.51
CA ILE A 202 -10.54 11.27 10.74
C ILE A 202 -10.31 12.25 9.59
N TRP A 203 -9.17 12.93 9.55
CA TRP A 203 -8.81 13.85 8.46
C TRP A 203 -9.87 14.95 8.19
N GLY A 204 -10.53 15.44 9.24
CA GLY A 204 -11.63 16.40 9.13
C GLY A 204 -12.99 15.78 8.81
N ILE A 205 -13.08 14.48 8.53
CA ILE A 205 -14.33 13.76 8.34
C ILE A 205 -14.87 13.35 9.72
N LYS A 206 -16.00 13.93 10.13
CA LYS A 206 -16.67 13.61 11.39
C LYS A 206 -17.76 12.56 11.17
N VAL A 207 -17.51 11.31 11.50
CA VAL A 207 -18.55 10.28 11.52
C VAL A 207 -19.17 10.17 12.90
N SER A 208 -20.44 10.57 12.99
CA SER A 208 -21.29 10.42 14.16
C SER A 208 -22.22 9.20 14.00
N VAL A 209 -22.05 8.18 14.82
CA VAL A 209 -22.96 7.03 14.87
C VAL A 209 -23.89 7.18 16.07
N SER A 210 -25.20 7.23 15.82
CA SER A 210 -26.24 7.23 16.85
C SER A 210 -26.84 5.83 16.99
N PHE A 211 -27.02 5.39 18.23
CA PHE A 211 -27.61 4.09 18.60
C PHE A 211 -28.97 4.32 19.28
#